data_AF-A0A2E9GYS3-F1
#
_entry.id   AF-A0A2E9GYS3-F1
#
_cell.length_a   1.000
_cell.length_b   1.000
_cell.length_c   1.000
_cell.angle_alpha   90.00
_cell.angle_beta   90.00
_cell.angle_gamma   90.00
#
_symmetry.space_group_name_H-M   'P 1'
#
loop_
_entity.id
_entity.type
_entity.pdbx_description
1 polymer ?
#
loop_
_entity_poly.entity_id
_entity_poly.type
_entity_poly.pdbx_seq_one_letter_code
_entity_poly.pdbx_strand_id
1 'polypeptide(L)'
;MSRPRHPKKEIEIALRYAEKNGWRVEHRGKGHCWGQMMCKQNSSMCRCGEFCITSINSTPRNEMPHAKQLKRVVNNCIYSGGNDNE
;
A
#
# COMPACT_ATOMS: atom_id res chain seq x y z
N MET A 1 1.46 13.95 -8.96
CA MET A 1 0.03 14.28 -8.79
C MET A 1 -0.43 13.73 -7.46
N SER A 2 -0.83 14.60 -6.54
CA SER A 2 -1.19 14.22 -5.16
C SER A 2 -2.48 13.41 -5.17
N ARG A 3 -2.41 12.15 -4.73
CA ARG A 3 -3.59 11.33 -4.50
C ARG A 3 -4.56 12.06 -3.56
N PRO A 4 -5.89 11.95 -3.75
CA PRO A 4 -6.83 12.41 -2.74
C PRO A 4 -6.54 11.69 -1.41
N ARG A 5 -7.02 12.27 -0.30
CA ARG A 5 -6.89 11.64 1.01
C ARG A 5 -7.96 10.57 1.19
N HIS A 6 -7.62 9.46 1.86
CA HIS A 6 -8.63 8.45 2.17
C HIS A 6 -9.58 9.02 3.25
N PRO A 7 -10.91 8.87 3.14
CA PRO A 7 -11.86 9.36 4.16
C PRO A 7 -11.65 8.74 5.55
N LYS A 8 -10.88 7.65 5.64
CA LYS A 8 -10.59 6.92 6.87
C LYS A 8 -9.14 7.17 7.28
N LYS A 9 -8.97 7.74 8.48
CA LYS A 9 -7.66 8.13 9.03
C LYS A 9 -6.68 6.94 9.12
N GLU A 10 -7.16 5.78 9.56
CA GLU A 10 -6.32 4.58 9.71
C GLU A 10 -5.71 4.11 8.39
N ILE A 11 -6.52 4.13 7.34
CA ILE A 11 -6.09 3.75 5.99
C ILE A 11 -5.10 4.79 5.48
N GLU A 12 -5.38 6.09 5.67
CA GLU A 12 -4.44 7.15 5.31
C GLU A 12 -3.07 6.99 5.99
N ILE A 13 -3.03 6.64 7.28
CA ILE A 13 -1.77 6.36 8.00
C ILE A 13 -1.05 5.17 7.35
N ALA A 14 -1.77 4.11 6.98
CA ALA A 14 -1.18 2.97 6.29
C ALA A 14 -0.63 3.35 4.89
N LEU A 15 -1.33 4.20 4.14
CA LEU A 15 -0.89 4.66 2.82
C LEU A 15 0.34 5.55 2.91
N ARG A 16 0.39 6.48 3.86
CA ARG A 16 1.60 7.29 4.12
C ARG A 16 2.77 6.42 4.52
N TYR A 17 2.53 5.40 5.34
CA TYR A 17 3.55 4.42 5.68
C TYR A 17 4.03 3.69 4.43
N ALA A 18 3.13 3.22 3.55
CA ALA A 18 3.51 2.60 2.29
C ALA A 18 4.38 3.53 1.42
N GLU A 19 3.98 4.79 1.23
CA GLU A 19 4.73 5.79 0.46
C GLU A 19 6.13 6.03 1.03
N LYS A 20 6.25 6.14 2.37
CA LYS A 20 7.55 6.27 3.05
C LYS A 20 8.48 5.08 2.79
N ASN A 21 7.89 3.89 2.60
CA ASN A 21 8.61 2.64 2.33
C ASN A 21 8.79 2.36 0.83
N GLY A 22 8.61 3.37 -0.04
CA GLY A 22 8.86 3.24 -1.48
C GLY A 22 7.74 2.55 -2.25
N TRP A 23 6.56 2.36 -1.66
CA TRP A 23 5.38 1.90 -2.38
C TRP A 23 4.70 3.04 -3.12
N ARG A 24 4.20 2.76 -4.32
CA ARG A 24 3.45 3.71 -5.13
C ARG A 24 1.96 3.52 -4.88
N VAL A 25 1.30 4.53 -4.31
CA VAL A 25 -0.15 4.52 -4.09
C VAL A 25 -0.83 5.28 -5.22
N GLU A 26 -1.72 4.61 -5.95
CA GLU A 26 -2.52 5.20 -7.01
C GLU A 26 -4.01 5.15 -6.66
N HIS A 27 -4.66 6.30 -6.71
CA HIS A 27 -6.10 6.41 -6.57
C HIS A 27 -6.78 6.04 -7.89
N ARG A 28 -7.51 4.93 -7.91
CA ARG A 28 -8.28 4.47 -9.08
C ARG A 28 -9.78 4.80 -8.99
N GLY A 29 -10.25 5.35 -7.87
CA GLY A 29 -11.47 6.15 -7.74
C GLY A 29 -12.76 5.64 -8.38
N LYS A 30 -12.91 4.34 -8.66
CA LYS A 30 -14.10 3.77 -9.30
C LYS A 30 -14.88 2.93 -8.28
N GLY A 31 -15.98 3.50 -7.78
CA GLY A 31 -16.97 2.82 -6.95
C GLY A 31 -16.44 2.37 -5.58
N HIS A 32 -16.54 1.06 -5.31
CA HIS A 32 -16.13 0.44 -4.03
C HIS A 32 -14.61 0.44 -3.80
N CYS A 33 -13.82 0.60 -4.88
CA CYS A 33 -12.37 0.63 -4.84
C CYS A 33 -11.88 2.08 -4.81
N TRP A 34 -11.22 2.46 -3.71
CA TRP A 34 -10.57 3.76 -3.58
C TRP A 34 -9.33 3.83 -4.48
N GLY A 35 -8.51 2.77 -4.45
CA GLY A 35 -7.29 2.73 -5.25
C GLY A 35 -6.51 1.44 -5.07
N GLN A 36 -5.23 1.51 -5.38
CA GLN A 36 -4.29 0.41 -5.18
C GLN A 36 -2.91 0.94 -4.80
N MET A 37 -2.15 0.15 -4.05
CA MET A 37 -0.73 0.38 -3.83
C MET A 37 0.09 -0.70 -4.55
N MET A 38 1.19 -0.28 -5.16
CA MET A 38 2.04 -1.11 -6.00
C MET A 38 3.48 -1.03 -5.49
N CYS A 39 4.17 -2.15 -5.43
CA CYS A 39 5.60 -2.16 -5.12
C CYS A 39 6.40 -1.62 -6.33
N LYS A 40 7.37 -0.74 -6.08
CA LYS A 40 8.20 -0.14 -7.14
C LYS A 40 9.11 -1.17 -7.83
N GLN A 41 9.66 -2.13 -7.08
CA GLN A 41 10.65 -3.07 -7.61
C GLN A 41 10.03 -4.25 -8.35
N ASN A 42 8.77 -4.61 -8.05
CA ASN A 42 8.07 -5.78 -8.59
C ASN A 42 8.95 -7.02 -8.79
N SER A 43 9.87 -7.26 -7.85
CA SER A 43 10.79 -8.39 -7.92
C SER A 43 10.13 -9.63 -7.35
N SER A 44 10.39 -10.78 -7.96
CA SER A 44 9.78 -12.05 -7.55
C SER A 44 10.10 -12.45 -6.11
N MET A 45 11.12 -11.82 -5.50
CA MET A 45 11.48 -12.03 -4.10
C MET A 45 10.66 -11.20 -3.09
N CYS A 46 9.95 -10.13 -3.51
CA CYS A 46 9.04 -9.43 -2.62
C CYS A 46 7.69 -10.18 -2.64
N ARG A 47 7.41 -10.91 -1.55
CA ARG A 47 6.08 -11.43 -1.14
C ARG A 47 5.47 -12.61 -1.93
N CYS A 48 5.53 -12.69 -3.26
CA CYS A 48 4.81 -13.76 -4.00
C CYS A 48 5.28 -14.09 -5.43
N GLY A 49 6.34 -13.49 -5.97
CA GLY A 49 6.54 -13.62 -7.42
C GLY A 49 5.55 -12.76 -8.21
N GLU A 50 6.04 -12.01 -9.18
CA GLU A 50 5.29 -11.39 -10.29
C GLU A 50 4.32 -10.20 -10.02
N PHE A 51 3.54 -10.11 -8.94
CA PHE A 51 2.57 -8.99 -8.78
C PHE A 51 2.33 -8.51 -7.33
N CYS A 52 3.23 -7.68 -6.80
CA CYS A 52 3.00 -6.99 -5.52
C CYS A 52 2.07 -5.76 -5.65
N ILE A 53 0.79 -6.01 -5.88
CA ILE A 53 -0.27 -4.99 -5.93
C ILE A 53 -1.31 -5.29 -4.85
N THR A 54 -1.76 -4.26 -4.12
CA THR A 54 -2.82 -4.40 -3.12
C THR A 54 -3.89 -3.35 -3.33
N SER A 55 -5.12 -3.79 -3.53
CA SER A 55 -6.29 -2.93 -3.68
C SER A 55 -6.72 -2.33 -2.33
N ILE A 56 -7.13 -1.07 -2.36
CA ILE A 56 -7.57 -0.28 -1.22
C ILE A 56 -9.07 -0.01 -1.41
N ASN A 57 -9.87 -0.51 -0.49
CA ASN A 57 -11.32 -0.32 -0.53
C ASN A 57 -11.71 0.96 0.19
N SER A 58 -12.66 1.70 -0.40
CA SER A 58 -13.18 2.97 0.14
C SER A 58 -14.07 2.76 1.38
N THR A 59 -14.83 1.67 1.39
CA THR A 59 -15.86 1.35 2.39
C THR A 59 -15.66 -0.03 3.03
N PRO A 60 -14.51 -0.31 3.68
CA PRO A 60 -14.36 -1.55 4.42
C PRO A 60 -15.30 -1.54 5.63
N ARG A 61 -15.91 -2.70 5.93
CA ARG A 61 -16.76 -2.90 7.11
C ARG A 61 -16.05 -2.51 8.41
N ASN A 62 -14.73 -2.72 8.46
CA ASN A 62 -13.85 -2.32 9.56
C ASN A 62 -12.57 -1.68 9.00
N GLU A 63 -12.29 -0.41 9.31
CA GLU A 63 -11.11 0.28 8.76
C GLU A 63 -9.79 -0.13 9.42
N MET A 64 -9.82 -0.44 10.72
CA MET A 64 -8.65 -0.84 11.52
C MET A 64 -7.95 -2.10 10.99
N PRO A 65 -8.65 -3.25 10.79
CA PRO A 65 -8.01 -4.46 10.27
C PRO A 65 -7.54 -4.28 8.83
N HIS A 66 -8.27 -3.52 8.00
CA HIS A 66 -7.85 -3.20 6.63
C HIS A 66 -6.55 -2.41 6.61
N ALA A 67 -6.44 -1.37 7.46
CA ALA A 67 -5.22 -0.59 7.61
C ALA A 67 -4.04 -1.43 8.12
N LYS A 68 -4.28 -2.32 9.10
CA LYS A 68 -3.27 -3.27 9.60
C LYS A 68 -2.80 -4.22 8.50
N GLN A 69 -3.71 -4.71 7.66
CA GLN A 69 -3.37 -5.56 6.52
C GLN A 69 -2.47 -4.83 5.52
N LEU A 70 -2.81 -3.58 5.17
CA LEU A 70 -1.96 -2.75 4.30
C LEU A 70 -0.56 -2.54 4.90
N LYS A 71 -0.48 -2.17 6.19
CA LYS A 71 0.81 -2.04 6.89
C LYS A 71 1.61 -3.35 6.89
N ARG A 72 0.95 -4.49 7.09
CA ARG A 72 1.58 -5.82 7.05
C ARG A 72 2.14 -6.15 5.68
N VAL A 73 1.46 -5.74 4.60
CA VAL A 73 1.97 -5.91 3.22
C VAL A 73 3.25 -5.13 3.02
N VAL A 74 3.26 -3.87 3.45
CA VAL A 74 4.44 -3.01 3.37
C VAL A 74 5.60 -3.59 4.18
N ASN A 75 5.34 -3.91 5.45
CA ASN A 75 6.35 -4.45 6.37
C ASN A 75 6.95 -5.78 5.92
N ASN A 76 6.15 -6.63 5.25
CA ASN A 76 6.63 -7.91 4.72
C ASN A 76 7.28 -7.79 3.33
N CYS A 77 7.46 -6.58 2.78
CA CYS A 77 8.23 -6.42 1.55
C CYS A 77 9.70 -6.15 1.89
N ILE A 78 10.56 -6.92 1.25
CA ILE A 78 12.02 -6.85 1.39
C ILE A 78 12.61 -5.50 0.96
N TYR A 79 11.85 -4.68 0.21
CA TYR A 79 12.28 -3.35 -0.24
C TYR A 79 11.77 -2.20 0.66
N SER A 80 11.05 -2.53 1.74
CA SER A 80 10.44 -1.57 2.66
C SER A 80 11.41 -0.97 3.69
N GLY A 81 12.72 -1.05 3.47
CA GLY A 81 13.67 -0.44 4.40
C GLY A 81 15.10 -0.73 4.01
N GLY A 82 15.80 0.31 3.55
CA GLY A 82 17.25 0.43 3.47
C GLY A 82 18.02 -0.87 3.23
N ASN A 83 18.24 -1.20 1.96
CA ASN A 83 19.47 -1.90 1.59
C ASN A 83 20.34 -0.92 0.80
N ASP A 84 20.70 0.19 1.46
CA ASP A 84 21.90 0.95 1.16
C ASP A 84 23.08 0.07 1.63
N ASN A 85 23.48 -0.87 0.77
CA ASN A 85 24.77 -1.56 0.89
C ASN A 85 25.60 -1.17 -0.34
N GLU A 86 26.28 -0.03 -0.21
CA GLU A 86 27.64 0.19 -0.73
C GLU A 86 28.33 1.22 0.19
#